data_AF-A0A967CUJ4-F1
#
_entry.id   AF-A0A967CUJ4-F1
#
_cell.length_a   1.000
_cell.length_b   1.000
_cell.length_c   1.000
_cell.angle_alpha   90.00
_cell.angle_beta   90.00
_cell.angle_gamma   90.00
#
_symmetry.space_group_name_H-M   'P 1'
#
loop_
_entity.id
_entity.type
_entity.pdbx_description
1 polymer ?
#
loop_
_entity_poly.entity_id
_entity_poly.type
_entity_poly.pdbx_seq_one_letter_code
_entity_poly.pdbx_strand_id
1 'polypeptide(L)' 'MRRNGTLLKVRATDPATEQDFPAFCRQTGHELVSSTRDGETLVFVIRKR' A
#
# COMPACT_ATOMS: atom_id res chain seq x y z
N MET A 1 19.99 -10.49 -12.38
CA MET A 1 18.67 -11.09 -12.12
C MET A 1 17.89 -10.13 -11.23
N ARG A 2 17.04 -9.26 -11.79
CA ARG A 2 16.29 -8.28 -10.98
C ARG A 2 15.24 -9.06 -10.18
N ARG A 3 15.41 -9.16 -8.86
CA ARG A 3 14.38 -9.72 -7.97
C ARG A 3 13.18 -8.77 -8.04
N ASN A 4 12.19 -9.14 -8.84
CA ASN A 4 10.93 -8.41 -8.95
C ASN A 4 10.36 -8.16 -7.55
N GLY A 5 9.91 -6.92 -7.36
CA GLY A 5 9.65 -6.28 -6.07
C GLY A 5 8.87 -7.11 -5.08
N THR A 6 9.34 -7.13 -3.83
CA THR A 6 8.63 -7.72 -2.70
C THR A 6 7.28 -7.04 -2.51
N LEU A 7 6.22 -7.84 -2.42
CA LEU A 7 4.90 -7.35 -2.03
C LEU A 7 4.82 -7.23 -0.50
N LEU A 8 4.36 -6.08 -0.03
CA LEU A 8 4.07 -5.79 1.37
C LEU A 8 2.55 -5.65 1.52
N LYS A 9 1.96 -6.37 2.48
CA LYS A 9 0.57 -6.19 2.89
C LYS A 9 0.53 -5.39 4.17
N VAL A 10 -0.20 -4.28 4.17
CA VAL A 10 -0.39 -3.38 5.32
C VAL A 10 -1.84 -3.38 5.72
N ARG A 11 -2.11 -3.44 7.02
CA ARG A 11 -3.47 -3.28 7.59
C ARG A 11 -3.45 -2.07 8.52
N ALA A 12 -4.41 -1.17 8.36
CA ALA A 12 -4.54 0.03 9.18
C ALA A 12 -6.01 0.24 9.55
N THR A 13 -6.29 0.79 10.72
CA THR A 13 -7.66 1.14 11.15
C THR A 13 -7.93 2.64 11.09
N ASP A 14 -6.90 3.43 10.80
CA ASP A 14 -7.01 4.88 10.68
C ASP A 14 -7.49 5.28 9.28
N PRO A 15 -8.63 5.99 9.14
CA PRO A 15 -9.18 6.35 7.83
C PRO A 15 -8.29 7.30 7.00
N ALA A 16 -7.40 8.08 7.64
CA ALA A 16 -6.49 8.97 6.89
C ALA A 16 -5.55 8.18 5.96
N THR A 17 -5.23 6.94 6.33
CA THR A 17 -4.35 6.06 5.56
C THR A 17 -4.86 5.74 4.15
N GLU A 18 -6.17 5.89 3.90
CA GLU A 18 -6.77 5.69 2.57
C GLU A 18 -6.18 6.64 1.52
N GLN A 19 -5.83 7.86 1.92
CA GLN A 19 -5.21 8.87 1.05
C GLN A 19 -3.68 8.90 1.17
N ASP A 20 -3.15 8.61 2.36
CA ASP A 20 -1.71 8.68 2.61
C ASP A 20 -0.91 7.59 1.89
N PHE A 21 -1.40 6.34 1.85
CA PHE A 21 -0.67 5.25 1.19
C PHE A 21 -0.50 5.44 -0.33
N PRO A 22 -1.53 5.88 -1.08
CA PRO A 22 -1.36 6.28 -2.48
C PRO A 22 -0.31 7.38 -2.67
N ALA A 23 -0.33 8.42 -1.83
CA ALA A 23 0.63 9.51 -1.89
C ALA A 23 2.06 9.06 -1.55
N PHE A 24 2.21 8.24 -0.51
CA PHE A 24 3.47 7.62 -0.11
C PHE A 24 4.07 6.78 -1.24
N CYS A 25 3.26 5.95 -1.91
CA CYS A 25 3.74 5.13 -3.02
C CYS A 25 4.23 6.02 -4.19
N ARG A 26 3.47 7.06 -4.55
CA ARG A 26 3.86 8.02 -5.59
C ARG A 26 5.18 8.73 -5.28
N GLN A 27 5.38 9.17 -4.04
CA GLN A 27 6.59 9.89 -3.62
C GLN A 27 7.84 9.00 -3.55
N THR A 28 7.68 7.76 -3.10
CA THR A 28 8.81 6.82 -2.90
C THR A 28 9.13 5.98 -4.15
N GLY A 29 8.27 6.03 -5.16
CA GLY A 29 8.37 5.19 -6.35
C GLY A 29 7.95 3.74 -6.11
N HIS A 30 7.37 3.43 -4.95
CA HIS A 30 6.63 2.19 -4.74
C HIS A 30 5.32 2.21 -5.52
N GLU A 31 4.72 1.04 -5.66
CA GLU A 31 3.46 0.91 -6.38
C GLU A 31 2.39 0.34 -5.47
N LEU A 32 1.28 1.05 -5.38
CA LEU A 32 0.10 0.55 -4.72
C LEU A 32 -0.62 -0.41 -5.67
N VAL A 33 -0.59 -1.70 -5.35
CA VAL A 33 -1.17 -2.78 -6.15
C VAL A 33 -2.67 -2.93 -5.85
N SER A 34 -3.06 -2.78 -4.58
CA SER A 34 -4.47 -2.86 -4.16
C SER A 34 -4.70 -2.05 -2.89
N SER A 35 -5.91 -1.51 -2.77
CA SER A 35 -6.44 -0.87 -1.56
C SER A 35 -7.87 -1.37 -1.38
N THR A 36 -8.17 -1.92 -0.22
CA THR A 36 -9.49 -2.49 0.11
C THR A 36 -9.87 -2.11 1.53
N ARG A 37 -11.17 -1.99 1.79
CA ARG A 37 -11.72 -1.74 3.12
C ARG A 37 -12.49 -2.97 3.57
N ASP A 38 -12.12 -3.49 4.73
CA ASP A 38 -12.71 -4.64 5.41
C ASP A 38 -13.23 -4.17 6.77
N GLY A 39 -14.48 -3.71 6.79
CA GLY A 39 -15.07 -3.04 7.95
C GLY A 39 -14.32 -1.76 8.34
N GLU A 40 -13.76 -1.75 9.54
CA GLU A 40 -12.95 -0.65 10.07
C GLU A 40 -11.47 -0.75 9.67
N THR A 41 -11.05 -1.84 9.01
CA THR A 41 -9.66 -2.06 8.62
C THR A 41 -9.47 -1.77 7.13
N LEU A 42 -8.56 -0.86 6.81
CA LEU A 42 -8.01 -0.65 5.48
C LEU A 42 -6.86 -1.64 5.25
N VAL A 43 -6.85 -2.27 4.08
CA VAL A 43 -5.86 -3.26 3.67
C VAL A 43 -5.23 -2.82 2.36
N PHE A 44 -3.93 -2.56 2.40
CA PHE A 44 -3.13 -2.12 1.25
C PHE A 44 -2.14 -3.20 0.84
N VAL A 45 -1.94 -3.37 -0.46
CA VAL A 45 -0.89 -4.22 -1.04
C VAL A 45 0.04 -3.32 -1.84
N ILE A 46 1.32 -3.29 -1.46
CA ILE A 46 2.33 -2.40 -2.03
C ILE A 46 3.46 -3.24 -2.62
N ARG A 47 3.85 -2.95 -3.86
CA ARG A 47 5.04 -3.50 -4.49
C ARG A 47 6.22 -2.56 -4.25
N LYS A 48 7.23 -3.03 -3.53
CA LYS A 48 8.50 -2.30 -3.35
C LYS A 48 9.25 -2.26 -4.68
N ARG A 49 9.89 -1.13 -4.96
CA ARG A 49 10.76 -0.93 -6.13
C ARG A 49 12.20 -1.25 -5.79
#